data_AF-A0A3P1CQM0-F1
#
_entry.id   AF-A0A3P1CQM0-F1
#
_cell.length_a   1.000
_cell.length_b   1.000
_cell.length_c   1.000
_cell.angle_alpha   90.00
_cell.angle_beta   90.00
_cell.angle_gamma   90.00
#
_symmetry.space_group_name_H-M   'P 1'
#
loop_
_entity.id
_entity.type
_entity.pdbx_description
1 polymer ?
#
loop_
_entity_poly.entity_id
_entity_poly.type
_entity_poly.pdbx_seq_one_letter_code
_entity_poly.pdbx_strand_id
1 'polypeptide(L)'
;MATETKPNTELSLTDSGGRELLQRSLTDYVTFLRRQPAVCGTPEQQETLIKHVAQGHELIKMVAAERLKITRQLDKEKHDWMEVEKQMTSPILEAMQPLKDAVEHYNKELMRVREHQLAEATEEAARNHSGDTTWLTPEVTSLPKGVQLKWNFEIVDPNQVPNGYWVIDEAAIKAAIASGVRDIPGVHIFEEAITTFRK
;
A
#
# COMPACT_ATOMS: atom_id res chain seq x y z
N MET A 1 58.34 11.82 2.55
CA MET A 1 56.90 12.17 2.70
C MET A 1 56.36 11.30 3.83
N ALA A 2 56.35 11.82 5.05
CA ALA A 2 56.06 11.06 6.25
C ALA A 2 54.56 10.73 6.34
N THR A 3 54.23 9.46 6.34
CA THR A 3 52.90 8.95 6.65
C THR A 3 52.75 8.91 8.17
N GLU A 4 52.16 9.96 8.75
CA GLU A 4 51.67 9.93 10.12
C GLU A 4 50.38 9.09 10.16
N THR A 5 50.51 7.78 10.30
CA THR A 5 49.40 6.91 10.72
C THR A 5 49.19 7.10 12.20
N LYS A 6 48.37 8.09 12.57
CA LYS A 6 47.78 8.15 13.92
C LYS A 6 46.99 6.85 14.12
N PRO A 7 47.26 6.05 15.17
CA PRO A 7 46.38 4.94 15.53
C PRO A 7 45.16 5.56 16.19
N ASN A 8 44.26 6.09 15.37
CA ASN A 8 42.94 6.42 15.80
C ASN A 8 42.26 5.07 15.98
N THR A 9 42.12 4.63 17.23
CA THR A 9 41.29 3.48 17.60
C THR A 9 39.84 3.86 17.33
N GLU A 10 39.50 4.01 16.06
CA GLU A 10 38.23 4.53 15.57
C GLU A 10 37.20 3.40 15.66
N LEU A 11 36.43 3.44 16.74
CA LEU A 11 35.18 2.71 16.89
C LEU A 11 34.19 3.22 15.83
N SER A 12 34.27 2.67 14.62
CA SER A 12 33.45 3.07 13.47
C SER A 12 32.46 1.97 13.08
N LEU A 13 31.26 2.35 12.63
CA LEU A 13 30.29 1.42 12.06
C LEU A 13 30.47 1.19 10.54
N THR A 14 31.27 2.01 9.85
CA THR A 14 31.47 1.89 8.39
C THR A 14 32.44 0.78 8.06
N ASP A 15 33.52 0.67 8.82
CA ASP A 15 34.62 -0.25 8.55
C ASP A 15 34.37 -1.59 9.25
N SER A 16 34.72 -2.70 8.60
CA SER A 16 34.59 -4.04 9.21
C SER A 16 35.42 -4.17 10.49
N GLY A 17 36.68 -3.73 10.46
CA GLY A 17 37.56 -3.74 11.64
C GLY A 17 37.09 -2.82 12.77
N GLY A 18 36.57 -1.63 12.43
CA GLY A 18 35.98 -0.71 13.42
C GLY A 18 34.76 -1.32 14.12
N ARG A 19 33.90 -2.01 13.36
CA ARG A 19 32.70 -2.69 13.89
C ARG A 19 33.05 -3.81 14.85
N GLU A 20 34.05 -4.63 14.53
CA GLU A 20 34.49 -5.72 15.39
C GLU A 20 35.06 -5.20 16.72
N LEU A 21 35.87 -4.13 16.66
CA LEU A 21 36.40 -3.47 17.87
C LEU A 21 35.28 -2.86 18.73
N LEU A 22 34.28 -2.26 18.09
CA LEU A 22 33.11 -1.70 18.76
C LEU A 22 32.26 -2.80 19.41
N GLN A 23 32.01 -3.89 18.69
CA GLN A 23 31.27 -5.01 19.23
C GLN A 23 32.00 -5.64 20.41
N ARG A 24 33.32 -5.77 20.33
CA ARG A 24 34.14 -6.27 21.45
C ARG A 24 34.08 -5.34 22.65
N SER A 25 34.26 -4.04 22.47
CA SER A 25 34.21 -3.07 23.58
C SER A 25 32.83 -3.00 24.25
N LEU A 26 31.75 -3.07 23.48
CA LEU A 26 30.39 -3.18 24.01
C LEU A 26 30.19 -4.49 24.78
N THR A 27 30.67 -5.61 24.25
CA THR A 27 30.55 -6.93 24.90
C THR A 27 31.31 -6.96 26.22
N ASP A 28 32.52 -6.41 26.24
CA ASP A 28 33.34 -6.27 27.45
C ASP A 28 32.63 -5.39 28.48
N TYR A 29 32.03 -4.26 28.04
CA TYR A 29 31.28 -3.36 28.92
C TYR A 29 30.00 -3.99 29.48
N VAL A 30 29.25 -4.73 28.67
CA VAL A 30 28.07 -5.49 29.13
C VAL A 30 28.47 -6.57 30.15
N THR A 31 29.58 -7.27 29.89
CA THR A 31 30.11 -8.27 30.82
C THR A 31 30.53 -7.62 32.14
N PHE A 32 31.14 -6.44 32.08
CA PHE A 32 31.46 -5.63 33.25
C PHE A 32 30.19 -5.25 34.04
N LEU A 33 29.15 -4.72 33.39
CA LEU A 33 27.90 -4.34 34.04
C LEU A 33 27.21 -5.54 34.72
N ARG A 34 27.21 -6.71 34.08
CA ARG A 34 26.62 -7.94 34.64
C ARG A 34 27.33 -8.43 35.91
N ARG A 35 28.60 -8.07 36.10
CA ARG A 35 29.38 -8.43 37.30
C ARG A 35 29.16 -7.45 38.45
N GLN A 36 28.58 -6.28 38.21
CA GLN A 36 28.33 -5.29 39.25
C GLN A 36 27.14 -5.70 40.13
N PRO A 37 27.22 -5.55 41.46
CA PRO A 37 26.09 -5.81 42.34
C PRO A 37 24.99 -4.77 42.10
N ALA A 38 23.75 -5.22 41.87
CA ALA A 38 22.58 -4.36 41.70
C ALA A 38 22.03 -3.82 43.03
N VAL A 39 22.90 -3.63 44.03
CA VAL A 39 22.53 -3.18 45.37
C VAL A 39 23.26 -1.88 45.65
N CYS A 40 22.52 -0.88 46.11
CA CYS A 40 23.05 0.42 46.50
C CYS A 40 22.83 0.61 48.00
N GLY A 41 23.82 0.22 48.81
CA GLY A 41 23.75 0.32 50.27
C GLY A 41 24.51 1.51 50.84
N THR A 42 25.48 2.06 50.11
CA THR A 42 26.32 3.19 50.54
C THR A 42 26.30 4.34 49.52
N PRO A 43 26.52 5.60 49.95
CA PRO A 43 26.59 6.75 49.04
C PRO A 43 27.72 6.62 48.01
N GLU A 44 28.84 5.98 48.37
CA GLU A 44 29.96 5.72 47.46
C GLU A 44 29.59 4.72 46.34
N GLN A 45 28.79 3.70 46.68
CA GLN A 45 28.25 2.75 45.69
C GLN A 45 27.28 3.45 44.74
N GLN A 46 26.45 4.36 45.25
CA GLN A 46 25.52 5.14 44.44
C GLN A 46 26.26 5.95 43.37
N GLU A 47 27.31 6.68 43.76
CA GLU A 47 28.10 7.51 42.83
C GLU A 47 28.77 6.65 41.74
N THR A 48 29.29 5.49 42.13
CA THR A 48 29.95 4.56 41.21
C THR A 48 28.96 3.98 40.19
N LEU A 49 27.77 3.57 40.64
CA LEU A 49 26.71 3.08 39.74
C LEU A 49 26.24 4.17 38.77
N ILE A 50 26.07 5.42 39.24
CA ILE A 50 25.73 6.55 38.37
C ILE A 50 26.79 6.75 37.29
N LYS A 51 28.08 6.66 37.63
CA LYS A 51 29.17 6.76 36.65
C LYS A 51 29.08 5.67 35.59
N HIS A 52 28.80 4.42 35.96
CA HIS A 52 28.61 3.32 35.00
C HIS A 52 27.35 3.50 34.14
N VAL A 53 26.25 3.95 34.72
CA VAL A 53 25.06 4.26 33.94
C VAL A 53 25.35 5.37 32.93
N ALA A 54 26.04 6.44 33.33
CA ALA A 54 26.43 7.52 32.43
C ALA A 54 27.36 7.04 31.30
N GLN A 55 28.38 6.24 31.61
CA GLN A 55 29.27 5.63 30.61
C GLN A 55 28.51 4.76 29.60
N GLY A 56 27.51 4.00 30.06
CA GLY A 56 26.64 3.21 29.18
C GLY A 56 25.82 4.08 28.22
N HIS A 57 25.26 5.18 28.71
CA HIS A 57 24.54 6.13 27.87
C HIS A 57 25.45 6.79 26.82
N GLU A 58 26.69 7.11 27.16
CA GLU A 58 27.65 7.66 26.20
C GLU A 58 27.99 6.65 25.09
N LEU A 59 28.20 5.38 25.41
CA LEU A 59 28.40 4.33 24.39
C LEU A 59 27.20 4.21 23.46
N ILE A 60 25.98 4.25 24.00
CA ILE A 60 24.74 4.21 23.19
C ILE A 60 24.67 5.44 22.26
N LYS A 61 24.98 6.64 22.77
CA LYS A 61 25.01 7.87 21.96
C LYS A 61 26.04 7.79 20.84
N MET A 62 27.24 7.27 21.10
CA MET A 62 28.27 7.11 20.08
C MET A 62 27.80 6.17 18.95
N VAL A 63 27.22 5.01 19.28
CA VAL A 63 26.67 4.09 18.28
C VAL A 63 25.56 4.75 17.46
N ALA A 64 24.68 5.51 18.12
CA ALA A 64 23.62 6.24 17.43
C ALA A 64 24.16 7.33 16.50
N ALA A 65 25.23 8.03 16.89
CA ALA A 65 25.90 9.04 16.09
C ALA A 65 26.58 8.43 14.85
N GLU A 66 27.27 7.30 15.00
CA GLU A 66 27.87 6.56 13.87
C GLU A 66 26.80 6.07 12.88
N ARG A 67 25.69 5.52 13.38
CA ARG A 67 24.55 5.14 12.53
C ARG A 67 24.04 6.34 11.75
N LEU A 68 23.90 7.50 12.41
CA LEU A 68 23.37 8.71 11.79
C LEU A 68 24.29 9.25 10.68
N LYS A 69 25.61 9.09 10.80
CA LYS A 69 26.54 9.44 9.71
C LYS A 69 26.26 8.61 8.46
N ILE A 70 26.07 7.30 8.64
CA ILE A 70 25.76 6.37 7.55
C ILE A 70 24.43 6.73 6.89
N THR A 71 23.36 6.89 7.68
CA THR A 71 22.03 7.17 7.13
C THR A 71 21.98 8.50 6.40
N ARG A 72 22.67 9.55 6.89
CA ARG A 72 22.75 10.84 6.21
C ARG A 72 23.39 10.76 4.83
N GLN A 73 24.42 9.93 4.68
CA GLN A 73 25.05 9.72 3.38
C GLN A 73 24.10 8.99 2.43
N LEU A 74 23.44 7.94 2.89
CA LEU A 74 22.45 7.20 2.10
C LEU A 74 21.25 8.08 1.71
N ASP A 75 20.78 8.94 2.62
CA ASP A 75 19.69 9.89 2.33
C ASP A 75 20.08 10.88 1.23
N LYS A 76 21.35 11.33 1.22
CA LYS A 76 21.88 12.18 0.16
C LYS A 76 21.94 11.43 -1.17
N GLU A 77 22.52 10.22 -1.19
CA GLU A 77 22.60 9.40 -2.39
C GLU A 77 21.21 9.10 -2.96
N LYS A 78 20.23 8.78 -2.10
CA LYS A 78 18.83 8.61 -2.49
C LYS A 78 18.27 9.87 -3.14
N HIS A 79 18.51 11.04 -2.56
CA HIS A 79 18.04 12.30 -3.12
C HIS A 79 18.66 12.58 -4.49
N ASP A 80 19.95 12.31 -4.66
CA ASP A 80 20.65 12.46 -5.93
C ASP A 80 20.04 11.53 -7.01
N TRP A 81 19.71 10.28 -6.66
CA TRP A 81 19.02 9.36 -7.57
C TRP A 81 17.61 9.81 -7.95
N MET A 82 16.84 10.34 -6.99
CA MET A 82 15.51 10.91 -7.27
C MET A 82 15.59 12.09 -8.24
N GLU A 83 16.62 12.93 -8.11
CA GLU A 83 16.82 14.06 -9.01
C GLU A 83 17.19 13.59 -10.42
N VAL A 84 18.04 12.56 -10.55
CA VAL A 84 18.35 11.92 -11.85
C VAL A 84 17.07 11.34 -12.48
N GLU A 85 16.27 10.61 -11.73
CA GLU A 85 14.98 10.07 -12.20
C GLU A 85 14.08 11.18 -12.72
N LYS A 86 13.94 12.27 -11.96
CA LYS A 86 13.14 13.43 -12.36
C LYS A 86 13.67 14.06 -13.65
N GLN A 87 14.98 14.23 -13.79
CA GLN A 87 15.59 14.78 -15.01
C GLN A 87 15.34 13.89 -16.23
N MET A 88 15.37 12.57 -16.06
CA MET A 88 15.10 11.62 -17.15
C MET A 88 13.61 11.55 -17.51
N THR A 89 12.72 11.72 -16.54
CA THR A 89 11.26 11.58 -16.74
C THR A 89 10.58 12.89 -17.13
N SER A 90 11.12 14.06 -16.76
CA SER A 90 10.52 15.38 -17.07
C SER A 90 10.24 15.57 -18.56
N PRO A 91 11.20 15.29 -19.49
CA PRO A 91 10.95 15.50 -20.91
C PRO A 91 9.83 14.62 -21.46
N ILE A 92 9.69 13.40 -20.93
CA ILE A 92 8.63 12.46 -21.32
C ILE A 92 7.28 13.00 -20.83
N LEU A 93 7.21 13.44 -19.56
CA LEU A 93 6.01 14.01 -18.99
C LEU A 93 5.57 15.28 -19.73
N GLU A 94 6.51 16.16 -20.05
CA GLU A 94 6.27 17.37 -20.84
C GLU A 94 5.76 17.04 -22.25
N ALA A 95 6.34 16.05 -22.93
CA ALA A 95 5.89 15.58 -24.23
C ALA A 95 4.49 14.92 -24.18
N MET A 96 4.16 14.24 -23.07
CA MET A 96 2.86 13.62 -22.87
C MET A 96 1.76 14.62 -22.50
N GLN A 97 2.11 15.79 -21.95
CA GLN A 97 1.16 16.77 -21.46
C GLN A 97 0.09 17.19 -22.49
N PRO A 98 0.44 17.60 -23.73
CA PRO A 98 -0.57 17.99 -24.73
C PRO A 98 -1.50 16.82 -25.12
N LEU A 99 -1.01 15.58 -25.08
CA LEU A 99 -1.83 14.40 -25.36
C LEU A 99 -2.86 14.17 -24.23
N LYS A 100 -2.44 14.34 -22.98
CA LYS A 100 -3.34 14.28 -21.81
C LYS A 100 -4.40 15.39 -21.91
N ASP A 101 -3.98 16.62 -22.19
CA ASP A 101 -4.88 17.77 -22.30
C ASP A 101 -5.94 17.55 -23.40
N ALA A 102 -5.55 16.96 -24.54
CA ALA A 102 -6.48 16.63 -25.62
C ALA A 102 -7.52 15.57 -25.21
N VAL A 103 -7.09 14.51 -24.50
CA VAL A 103 -7.98 13.47 -23.97
C VAL A 103 -8.95 14.06 -22.94
N GLU A 104 -8.45 14.88 -22.03
CA GLU A 104 -9.29 15.56 -21.03
C GLU A 104 -10.32 16.50 -21.68
N HIS A 105 -9.91 17.24 -22.70
CA HIS A 105 -10.81 18.10 -23.46
C HIS A 105 -11.93 17.30 -24.11
N TYR A 106 -11.61 16.20 -24.81
CA TYR A 106 -12.61 15.34 -25.42
C TYR A 106 -13.59 14.74 -24.38
N ASN A 107 -13.06 14.27 -23.25
CA ASN A 107 -13.89 13.73 -22.17
C ASN A 107 -14.85 14.78 -21.60
N LYS A 108 -14.41 16.04 -21.46
CA LYS A 108 -15.26 17.15 -21.03
C LYS A 108 -16.38 17.44 -22.03
N GLU A 109 -16.07 17.47 -23.33
CA GLU A 109 -17.10 17.66 -24.36
C GLU A 109 -18.09 16.50 -24.40
N LEU A 110 -17.62 15.27 -24.24
CA LEU A 110 -18.49 14.08 -24.18
C LEU A 110 -19.48 14.16 -23.01
N MET A 111 -19.02 14.62 -21.84
CA MET A 111 -19.88 14.82 -20.68
C MET A 111 -20.92 15.91 -20.93
N ARG A 112 -20.53 17.05 -21.53
CA ARG A 112 -21.49 18.12 -21.89
C ARG A 112 -22.58 17.63 -22.83
N VAL A 113 -22.24 16.85 -23.85
CA VAL A 113 -23.23 16.30 -24.78
C VAL A 113 -24.20 15.38 -24.07
N ARG A 114 -23.73 14.50 -23.17
CA ARG A 114 -24.61 13.64 -22.36
C ARG A 114 -25.52 14.44 -21.45
N GLU A 115 -25.00 15.48 -20.80
CA GLU A 115 -25.78 16.37 -19.93
C GLU A 115 -26.88 17.10 -20.72
N HIS A 116 -26.56 17.61 -21.90
CA HIS A 116 -27.54 18.24 -22.78
C HIS A 116 -28.63 17.26 -23.25
N GLN A 117 -28.23 16.06 -23.68
CA GLN A 117 -29.16 15.01 -24.09
C GLN A 117 -30.08 14.58 -22.94
N LEU A 118 -29.54 14.46 -21.72
CA LEU A 118 -30.34 14.17 -20.54
C LEU A 118 -31.30 15.32 -20.23
N ALA A 119 -30.85 16.57 -20.28
CA ALA A 119 -31.69 17.74 -20.07
C ALA A 119 -32.83 17.81 -21.10
N GLU A 120 -32.53 17.67 -22.39
CA GLU A 120 -33.53 17.62 -23.45
C GLU A 120 -34.51 16.47 -23.25
N ALA A 121 -34.04 15.25 -22.92
CA ALA A 121 -34.92 14.12 -22.63
C ALA A 121 -35.83 14.37 -21.42
N THR A 122 -35.33 15.06 -20.37
CA THR A 122 -36.16 15.45 -19.22
C THR A 122 -37.17 16.54 -19.57
N GLU A 123 -36.79 17.51 -20.41
CA GLU A 123 -37.69 18.57 -20.87
C GLU A 123 -38.77 18.04 -21.81
N GLU A 124 -38.42 17.14 -22.73
CA GLU A 124 -39.35 16.44 -23.61
C GLU A 124 -40.30 15.55 -22.79
N ALA A 125 -39.79 14.80 -21.81
CA ALA A 125 -40.64 14.06 -20.88
C ALA A 125 -41.59 14.98 -20.12
N ALA A 126 -41.14 16.14 -19.63
CA ALA A 126 -41.97 17.12 -18.94
C ALA A 126 -43.00 17.81 -19.86
N ARG A 127 -42.63 18.12 -21.11
CA ARG A 127 -43.53 18.69 -22.14
C ARG A 127 -44.57 17.67 -22.60
N ASN A 128 -44.17 16.43 -22.84
CA ASN A 128 -45.08 15.34 -23.18
C ASN A 128 -46.02 15.01 -22.01
N HIS A 129 -45.55 15.12 -20.76
CA HIS A 129 -46.41 14.99 -19.58
C HIS A 129 -47.36 16.18 -19.38
N SER A 130 -46.98 17.39 -19.81
CA SER A 130 -47.86 18.58 -19.78
C SER A 130 -48.79 18.68 -21.00
N GLY A 131 -48.56 17.87 -22.03
CA GLY A 131 -49.35 17.78 -23.27
C GLY A 131 -50.42 16.68 -23.27
N ASP A 132 -50.55 15.93 -22.18
CA ASP A 132 -51.64 14.96 -21.98
C ASP A 132 -52.88 15.75 -21.50
N THR A 133 -53.90 16.07 -22.30
CA THR A 133 -54.75 15.21 -23.13
C THR A 133 -55.09 13.84 -22.51
N THR A 134 -55.28 13.82 -21.18
CA THR A 134 -55.88 12.74 -20.37
C THR A 134 -57.32 12.35 -20.79
N TRP A 135 -57.82 12.81 -21.94
CA TRP A 135 -59.16 12.53 -22.46
C TRP A 135 -59.17 11.70 -23.77
N LEU A 136 -58.00 11.30 -24.29
CA LEU A 136 -57.88 10.50 -25.52
C LEU A 136 -57.16 9.16 -25.35
N THR A 137 -56.89 8.70 -24.13
CA THR A 137 -56.59 7.28 -23.92
C THR A 137 -57.89 6.49 -24.09
N PRO A 138 -58.07 5.67 -25.14
CA PRO A 138 -59.04 4.60 -25.03
C PRO A 138 -58.56 3.75 -23.86
N GLU A 139 -59.42 3.54 -22.87
CA GLU A 139 -59.21 2.54 -21.85
C GLU A 139 -59.17 1.19 -22.58
N VAL A 140 -57.97 0.78 -23.00
CA VAL A 140 -57.73 -0.52 -23.64
C VAL A 140 -57.96 -1.54 -22.54
N THR A 141 -59.22 -1.92 -22.46
CA THR A 141 -59.71 -3.00 -21.64
C THR A 141 -58.97 -4.24 -22.09
N SER A 142 -58.18 -4.81 -21.18
CA SER A 142 -57.59 -6.15 -21.24
C SER A 142 -56.68 -6.46 -22.42
N LEU A 143 -55.41 -6.79 -22.10
CA LEU A 143 -54.61 -7.67 -22.96
C LEU A 143 -55.46 -8.91 -23.32
N PRO A 144 -55.47 -9.36 -24.58
CA PRO A 144 -56.15 -10.60 -24.95
C PRO A 144 -55.61 -11.76 -24.10
N LYS A 145 -56.51 -12.57 -23.53
CA LYS A 145 -56.14 -13.78 -22.76
C LYS A 145 -55.24 -14.67 -23.62
N GLY A 146 -53.95 -14.71 -23.28
CA GLY A 146 -52.99 -15.63 -23.87
C GLY A 146 -51.61 -15.06 -24.23
N VAL A 147 -51.39 -13.75 -24.19
CA VAL A 147 -50.05 -13.18 -24.46
C VAL A 147 -49.29 -12.97 -23.16
N GLN A 148 -48.35 -13.86 -22.87
CA GLN A 148 -47.37 -13.69 -21.80
C GLN A 148 -46.15 -12.94 -22.34
N LEU A 149 -45.90 -11.76 -21.80
CA LEU A 149 -44.65 -11.03 -22.03
C LEU A 149 -43.56 -11.68 -21.17
N LYS A 150 -42.57 -12.30 -21.82
CA LYS A 150 -41.38 -12.84 -21.16
C LYS A 150 -40.24 -11.83 -21.30
N TRP A 151 -39.78 -11.32 -20.17
CA TRP A 151 -38.59 -10.49 -20.13
C TRP A 151 -37.36 -11.37 -20.38
N ASN A 152 -36.66 -11.07 -21.46
CA ASN A 152 -35.35 -11.65 -21.78
C ASN A 152 -34.30 -10.55 -21.61
N PHE A 153 -33.07 -10.94 -21.27
CA PHE A 153 -31.94 -10.03 -21.15
C PHE A 153 -30.72 -10.66 -21.84
N GLU A 154 -29.84 -9.80 -22.35
CA GLU A 154 -28.57 -10.18 -22.94
C GLU A 154 -27.47 -9.36 -22.23
N ILE A 155 -26.40 -10.02 -21.81
CA ILE A 155 -25.31 -9.39 -21.08
C ILE A 155 -24.32 -8.84 -22.11
N VAL A 156 -24.28 -7.51 -22.25
CA VAL A 156 -23.41 -6.83 -23.22
C VAL A 156 -21.97 -6.71 -22.70
N ASP A 157 -21.79 -6.45 -21.41
CA ASP A 157 -20.48 -6.38 -20.75
C ASP A 157 -20.56 -6.95 -19.32
N PRO A 158 -19.86 -8.08 -19.03
CA PRO A 158 -19.87 -8.70 -17.70
C PRO A 158 -19.38 -7.77 -16.58
N ASN A 159 -18.43 -6.88 -16.84
CA ASN A 159 -17.78 -6.07 -15.80
C ASN A 159 -18.63 -4.89 -15.29
N GLN A 160 -19.73 -4.57 -15.98
CA GLN A 160 -20.68 -3.53 -15.58
C GLN A 160 -21.87 -4.11 -14.78
N VAL A 161 -22.00 -5.44 -14.73
CA VAL A 161 -23.06 -6.10 -13.95
C VAL A 161 -22.70 -5.97 -12.47
N PRO A 162 -23.58 -5.40 -11.61
CA PRO A 162 -23.32 -5.30 -10.19
C PRO A 162 -23.03 -6.67 -9.55
N ASN A 163 -22.07 -6.71 -8.62
CA ASN A 163 -21.62 -7.94 -7.95
C ASN A 163 -22.74 -8.71 -7.22
N GLY A 164 -23.89 -8.08 -6.95
CA GLY A 164 -25.07 -8.75 -6.37
C GLY A 164 -25.73 -9.78 -7.28
N TYR A 165 -25.47 -9.74 -8.59
CA TYR A 165 -25.99 -10.69 -9.57
C TYR A 165 -24.94 -11.71 -10.05
N TRP A 166 -23.71 -11.61 -9.53
CA TRP A 166 -22.64 -12.55 -9.85
C TRP A 166 -22.76 -13.79 -8.97
N VAL A 167 -22.74 -14.96 -9.59
CA VAL A 167 -22.66 -16.23 -8.86
C VAL A 167 -21.22 -16.69 -8.89
N ILE A 168 -20.61 -16.85 -7.72
CA ILE A 168 -19.25 -17.38 -7.58
C ILE A 168 -19.31 -18.89 -7.81
N ASP A 169 -18.55 -19.39 -8.79
CA ASP A 169 -18.47 -20.83 -9.06
C ASP A 169 -17.50 -21.52 -8.08
N GLU A 170 -18.06 -22.10 -7.02
CA GLU A 170 -17.31 -22.86 -6.02
C GLU A 170 -16.64 -24.12 -6.59
N ALA A 171 -17.19 -24.72 -7.65
CA ALA A 171 -16.63 -25.92 -8.26
C ALA A 171 -15.34 -25.58 -9.01
N ALA A 172 -15.32 -24.45 -9.71
CA ALA A 172 -14.12 -23.91 -10.34
C ALA A 172 -13.04 -23.56 -9.30
N ILE A 173 -13.41 -22.97 -8.16
CA ILE A 173 -12.47 -22.68 -7.06
C ILE A 173 -11.90 -23.97 -6.48
N LYS A 174 -12.73 -24.99 -6.21
CA LYS A 174 -12.26 -26.31 -5.72
C LYS A 174 -11.34 -26.99 -6.72
N ALA A 175 -11.62 -26.89 -8.02
CA ALA A 175 -10.75 -27.42 -9.07
C ALA A 175 -9.40 -26.67 -9.14
N ALA A 176 -9.41 -25.34 -8.99
CA ALA A 176 -8.19 -24.54 -8.93
C ALA A 176 -7.33 -24.89 -7.70
N ILE A 177 -7.96 -25.05 -6.53
CA ILE A 177 -7.29 -25.50 -5.30
C ILE A 177 -6.71 -26.91 -5.48
N ALA A 178 -7.46 -27.84 -6.09
CA ALA A 178 -6.99 -29.19 -6.41
C ALA A 178 -5.84 -29.20 -7.43
N SER A 179 -5.80 -28.24 -8.35
CA SER A 179 -4.69 -28.05 -9.30
C SER A 179 -3.44 -27.40 -8.71
N GLY A 180 -3.50 -26.97 -7.43
CA GLY A 180 -2.36 -26.44 -6.68
C GLY A 180 -2.31 -24.92 -6.53
N VAL A 181 -3.34 -24.17 -6.96
CA VAL A 181 -3.43 -22.72 -6.75
C VAL A 181 -3.83 -22.45 -5.30
N ARG A 182 -2.90 -21.88 -4.52
CA ARG A 182 -3.07 -21.61 -3.07
C ARG A 182 -3.31 -20.15 -2.71
N ASP A 183 -3.25 -19.25 -3.70
CA ASP A 183 -3.53 -17.83 -3.53
C ASP A 183 -4.48 -17.36 -4.65
N ILE A 184 -5.70 -16.99 -4.27
CA ILE A 184 -6.74 -16.49 -5.16
C ILE A 184 -7.23 -15.16 -4.57
N PRO A 185 -7.08 -14.02 -5.27
CA PRO A 185 -7.52 -12.72 -4.77
C PRO A 185 -8.99 -12.74 -4.34
N GLY A 186 -9.24 -12.43 -3.07
CA GLY A 186 -10.59 -12.42 -2.48
C GLY A 186 -11.09 -13.75 -1.89
N VAL A 187 -10.31 -14.84 -1.99
CA VAL A 187 -10.65 -16.14 -1.38
C VAL A 187 -9.56 -16.52 -0.37
N HIS A 188 -9.96 -16.69 0.89
CA HIS A 188 -9.04 -17.18 1.92
C HIS A 188 -9.08 -18.72 1.96
N ILE A 189 -7.97 -19.36 1.56
CA ILE A 189 -7.83 -20.82 1.53
C ILE A 189 -7.15 -21.28 2.83
N PHE A 190 -7.75 -22.25 3.53
CA PHE A 190 -7.24 -22.80 4.79
C PHE A 190 -7.29 -24.33 4.79
N GLU A 191 -6.37 -24.99 5.52
CA GLU A 191 -6.29 -26.45 5.63
C GLU A 191 -6.87 -26.92 6.99
N GLU A 192 -7.88 -27.79 6.96
CA GLU A 192 -8.42 -28.45 8.16
C GLU A 192 -8.01 -29.94 8.19
N ALA A 193 -7.39 -30.37 9.29
CA ALA A 193 -6.98 -31.75 9.49
C ALA A 193 -8.16 -32.60 10.00
N ILE A 194 -8.80 -33.36 9.10
CA ILE A 194 -9.86 -34.32 9.47
C ILE A 194 -9.19 -35.65 9.85
N THR A 195 -9.33 -36.05 11.12
CA THR A 195 -8.87 -37.37 11.59
C THR A 195 -10.05 -38.35 11.58
N THR A 196 -10.12 -39.23 10.59
CA THR A 196 -11.15 -40.28 10.52
C THR A 196 -10.68 -41.51 11.28
N PHE A 197 -11.35 -41.84 12.38
CA PHE A 197 -11.09 -43.08 13.13
C PHE A 197 -11.90 -44.22 12.50
N ARG A 198 -11.20 -45.23 11.96
CA ARG A 198 -11.83 -46.45 11.42
C ARG A 198 -11.84 -47.51 12.53
N LYS A 199 -13.01 -48.08 12.81
CA LYS A 199 -13.18 -49.16 13.79
C LYS A 199 -12.73 -50.49 13.22
#